data_AF-A0AAW0FVX9-F1
#
_entry.id   AF-A0AAW0FVX9-F1
#
_cell.length_a   1.000
_cell.length_b   1.000
_cell.length_c   1.000
_cell.angle_alpha   90.00
_cell.angle_beta   90.00
_cell.angle_gamma   90.00
#
_symmetry.space_group_name_H-M   'P 1'
#
loop_
_entity.id
_entity.type
_entity.pdbx_description
1 polymer ?
#
loop_
_entity_poly.entity_id
_entity_poly.type
_entity_poly.pdbx_seq_one_letter_code
_entity_poly.pdbx_strand_id
1 'polypeptide(L)'
;MVGFIHTANAIVADSVVGRWFRLEGSGHPKERIGSRFFTEIRAGLTTWAAMAYIISVNASIVSDSGGPCVCNDTAGDLCVSDTEYMSCVADVRRDLITTTAAISALASFLMGALANLPVGMAPGLGLNAYLAYSIVGFHGSGLISYQEAMAAVFLEGWIFFILSFFGLRQWLARVMPQSLVMAVGAGIGLFIAFIGLCSYHSPICFPNISILTHSSF
;
A
#
# COMPACT_ATOMS: atom_id res chain seq x y z
N MET A 1 5.04 -37.55 8.80
CA MET A 1 5.18 -36.10 9.08
C MET A 1 3.85 -35.41 9.49
N VAL A 2 2.79 -36.17 9.80
CA VAL A 2 1.46 -35.60 10.14
C VAL A 2 1.31 -35.40 11.66
N GLY A 3 1.90 -36.28 12.49
CA GLY A 3 1.81 -36.20 13.96
C GLY A 3 2.36 -34.91 14.56
N PHE A 4 3.57 -34.47 14.18
CA PHE A 4 4.21 -33.28 14.75
C PHE A 4 3.40 -31.99 14.52
N ILE A 5 2.82 -31.81 13.33
CA ILE A 5 2.00 -30.64 12.99
C ILE A 5 0.72 -30.62 13.84
N HIS A 6 0.06 -31.76 14.04
CA HIS A 6 -1.13 -31.83 14.89
C HIS A 6 -0.80 -31.61 16.36
N THR A 7 0.28 -32.21 16.88
CA THR A 7 0.72 -32.03 18.26
C THR A 7 1.08 -30.57 18.53
N ALA A 8 1.85 -29.93 17.66
CA ALA A 8 2.19 -28.52 17.79
C ALA A 8 0.97 -27.60 17.66
N ASN A 9 0.04 -27.88 16.74
CA ASN A 9 -1.22 -27.12 16.64
C ASN A 9 -2.07 -27.24 17.91
N ALA A 10 -2.19 -28.45 18.50
CA ALA A 10 -2.95 -28.68 19.72
C ALA A 10 -2.32 -27.98 20.93
N ILE A 11 -0.98 -28.07 21.09
CA ILE A 11 -0.24 -27.37 22.16
C ILE A 11 -0.44 -25.85 22.07
N VAL A 12 -0.39 -25.29 20.86
CA VAL A 12 -0.59 -23.85 20.65
C VAL A 12 -2.05 -23.46 20.86
N ALA A 13 -3.02 -24.31 20.48
CA ALA A 13 -4.44 -24.07 20.70
C ALA A 13 -4.80 -24.01 22.20
N ASP A 14 -4.23 -24.89 23.02
CA ASP A 14 -4.44 -24.92 24.47
C ASP A 14 -3.72 -23.78 25.23
N SER A 15 -2.83 -23.05 24.56
CA SER A 15 -2.07 -21.96 25.17
C SER A 15 -2.87 -20.66 25.31
N VAL A 16 -2.37 -19.72 26.12
CA VAL A 16 -2.91 -18.35 26.25
C VAL A 16 -2.95 -17.63 24.89
N VAL A 17 -1.98 -17.94 24.02
CA VAL A 17 -1.92 -17.42 22.65
C VAL A 17 -3.08 -17.96 21.81
N GLY A 18 -3.37 -19.25 21.91
CA GLY A 18 -4.52 -19.86 21.22
C GLY A 18 -5.85 -19.28 21.67
N ARG A 19 -6.00 -18.99 22.97
CA ARG A 19 -7.18 -18.34 23.52
C ARG A 19 -7.31 -16.86 23.12
N TRP A 20 -6.20 -16.14 23.02
CA TRP A 20 -6.17 -14.75 22.54
C TRP A 20 -6.55 -14.69 21.05
N PHE A 21 -5.89 -15.47 20.19
CA PHE A 21 -6.13 -15.50 18.74
C PHE A 21 -7.36 -16.30 18.31
N ARG A 22 -8.13 -16.86 19.27
CA ARG A 22 -9.36 -17.64 19.04
C ARG A 22 -9.14 -18.81 18.08
N LEU A 23 -8.01 -19.50 18.23
CA LEU A 23 -7.65 -20.68 17.42
C LEU A 23 -8.64 -21.83 17.66
N GLU A 24 -8.77 -22.70 16.66
CA GLU A 24 -9.57 -23.92 16.73
C GLU A 24 -9.08 -24.81 17.89
N GLY A 25 -9.98 -25.17 18.83
CA GLY A 25 -9.63 -26.00 19.99
C GLY A 25 -9.19 -25.24 21.23
N SER A 26 -9.19 -23.90 21.22
CA SER A 26 -8.78 -23.06 22.37
C SER A 26 -9.83 -22.90 23.49
N GLY A 27 -11.00 -23.50 23.35
CA GLY A 27 -12.10 -23.41 24.34
C GLY A 27 -12.72 -22.02 24.47
N HIS A 28 -12.46 -21.10 23.54
CA HIS A 28 -13.04 -19.75 23.54
C HIS A 28 -14.46 -19.77 22.94
N PRO A 29 -15.47 -19.08 23.52
CA PRO A 29 -16.86 -19.08 23.04
C PRO A 29 -17.09 -18.47 21.64
N LYS A 30 -16.02 -18.01 20.96
CA LYS A 30 -16.03 -17.41 19.62
C LYS A 30 -14.83 -17.94 18.82
N GLU A 31 -14.58 -19.24 18.90
CA GLU A 31 -13.49 -19.87 18.16
C GLU A 31 -13.68 -19.74 16.64
N ARG A 32 -12.56 -19.63 15.90
CA ARG A 32 -12.56 -19.70 14.44
C ARG A 32 -12.28 -21.14 14.00
N ILE A 33 -13.31 -21.78 13.46
CA ILE A 33 -13.22 -23.12 12.86
C ILE A 33 -12.24 -23.06 11.68
N GLY A 34 -11.21 -23.91 11.67
CA GLY A 34 -10.18 -23.97 10.62
C GLY A 34 -8.94 -23.11 10.87
N SER A 35 -8.92 -22.26 11.91
CA SER A 35 -7.78 -21.40 12.26
C SER A 35 -6.79 -22.17 13.14
N ARG A 36 -5.80 -22.79 12.51
CA ARG A 36 -4.70 -23.52 13.16
C ARG A 36 -3.39 -22.78 12.98
N PHE A 37 -2.46 -22.91 13.92
CA PHE A 37 -1.19 -22.18 13.91
C PHE A 37 -0.45 -22.26 12.56
N PHE A 38 -0.27 -23.46 12.01
CA PHE A 38 0.38 -23.61 10.70
C PHE A 38 -0.47 -23.16 9.50
N THR A 39 -1.80 -23.17 9.62
CA THR A 39 -2.71 -22.63 8.59
C THR A 39 -2.60 -21.11 8.53
N GLU A 40 -2.57 -20.45 9.68
CA GLU A 40 -2.42 -19.00 9.80
C GLU A 40 -1.04 -18.53 9.32
N ILE A 41 0.03 -19.27 9.65
CA ILE A 41 1.38 -18.96 9.12
C ILE A 41 1.40 -19.04 7.59
N ARG A 42 0.79 -20.08 7.01
CA ARG A 42 0.70 -20.23 5.56
C ARG A 42 -0.12 -19.12 4.92
N ALA A 43 -1.27 -18.76 5.53
CA ALA A 43 -2.09 -17.65 5.09
C ALA A 43 -1.29 -16.33 5.12
N GLY A 44 -0.60 -16.05 6.23
CA GLY A 44 0.27 -14.88 6.37
C GLY A 44 1.38 -14.82 5.31
N LEU A 45 2.05 -15.95 5.04
CA LEU A 45 3.07 -16.04 3.99
C LEU A 45 2.50 -15.74 2.60
N THR A 46 1.30 -16.24 2.29
CA THR A 46 0.63 -15.95 1.01
C THR A 46 0.26 -14.48 0.88
N THR A 47 -0.24 -13.85 1.96
CA THR A 47 -0.55 -12.41 1.97
C THR A 47 0.72 -11.58 1.82
N TRP A 48 1.81 -11.96 2.49
CA TRP A 48 3.10 -11.30 2.33
C TRP A 48 3.59 -11.36 0.88
N ALA A 49 3.57 -12.54 0.26
CA ALA A 49 3.97 -12.70 -1.14
C ALA A 49 3.08 -11.88 -2.09
N ALA A 50 1.78 -11.82 -1.83
CA ALA A 50 0.84 -11.03 -2.62
C ALA A 50 1.03 -9.51 -2.48
N MET A 51 1.51 -9.03 -1.33
CA MET A 51 1.71 -7.60 -1.06
C MET A 51 3.15 -7.13 -1.30
N ALA A 52 4.12 -8.04 -1.47
CA ALA A 52 5.53 -7.70 -1.62
C ALA A 52 5.83 -6.75 -2.80
N TYR A 53 5.06 -6.84 -3.90
CA TYR A 53 5.22 -5.95 -5.05
C TYR A 53 4.96 -4.48 -4.71
N ILE A 54 4.15 -4.19 -3.69
CA ILE A 54 3.81 -2.82 -3.27
C ILE A 54 5.07 -2.08 -2.81
N ILE A 55 6.04 -2.80 -2.23
CA ILE A 55 7.29 -2.20 -1.75
C ILE A 55 8.07 -1.54 -2.91
N SER A 56 8.18 -2.22 -4.05
CA SER A 56 8.89 -1.68 -5.21
C SER A 56 8.05 -0.70 -6.02
N VAL A 57 6.76 -0.99 -6.20
CA VAL A 57 5.86 -0.17 -7.02
C VAL A 57 5.52 1.17 -6.35
N ASN A 58 5.31 1.17 -5.03
CA ASN A 58 5.09 2.42 -4.30
C ASN A 58 6.29 3.36 -4.42
N ALA A 59 7.50 2.80 -4.24
CA ALA A 59 8.72 3.58 -4.31
C ALA A 59 8.96 4.16 -5.71
N SER A 60 8.66 3.41 -6.78
CA SER A 60 8.78 3.96 -8.15
C SER A 60 7.80 5.10 -8.40
N ILE A 61 6.52 4.93 -8.02
CA ILE A 61 5.49 5.94 -8.26
C ILE A 61 5.81 7.24 -7.51
N VAL A 62 6.17 7.14 -6.23
CA VAL A 62 6.46 8.32 -5.41
C VAL A 62 7.79 8.95 -5.80
N SER A 63 8.81 8.18 -6.22
CA SER A 63 10.07 8.75 -6.70
C SER A 63 9.92 9.57 -7.97
N ASP A 64 8.96 9.24 -8.84
CA ASP A 64 8.70 9.96 -10.09
C ASP A 64 8.18 11.41 -9.85
N SER A 65 7.68 11.70 -8.66
CA SER A 65 7.31 13.06 -8.27
C SER A 65 8.52 13.98 -8.06
N GLY A 66 9.74 13.42 -8.02
CA GLY A 66 10.98 14.13 -7.69
C GLY A 66 11.31 14.18 -6.20
N GLY A 67 10.34 13.86 -5.33
CA GLY A 67 10.55 13.84 -3.89
C GLY A 67 11.03 15.19 -3.35
N PRO A 68 11.91 15.21 -2.33
CA PRO A 68 12.49 16.45 -1.81
C PRO A 68 13.62 17.03 -2.70
N CYS A 69 13.95 16.39 -3.83
CA CYS A 69 15.02 16.84 -4.72
C CYS A 69 14.58 18.11 -5.45
N VAL A 70 15.46 19.11 -5.51
CA VAL A 70 15.17 20.37 -6.20
C VAL A 70 15.64 20.26 -7.64
N CYS A 71 14.70 20.35 -8.58
CA CYS A 71 14.99 20.48 -10.00
C CYS A 71 15.18 21.96 -10.34
N ASN A 72 16.40 22.34 -10.76
CA ASN A 72 16.71 23.71 -11.16
C ASN A 72 16.73 23.78 -12.70
N ASP A 73 15.54 23.72 -13.30
CA ASP A 73 15.40 23.55 -14.74
C ASP A 73 15.70 24.85 -15.50
N THR A 74 16.89 24.91 -16.11
CA THR A 74 17.24 26.01 -17.04
C THR A 74 16.90 25.70 -18.50
N ALA A 75 16.47 24.48 -18.82
CA ALA A 75 16.37 23.96 -20.19
C ALA A 75 14.95 23.51 -20.60
N GLY A 76 14.01 23.37 -19.67
CA GLY A 76 12.64 22.89 -19.92
C GLY A 76 12.53 21.38 -20.12
N ASP A 77 13.54 20.60 -19.68
CA ASP A 77 13.62 19.14 -19.82
C ASP A 77 13.37 18.39 -18.50
N LEU A 78 12.69 19.02 -17.53
CA LEU A 78 12.23 18.38 -16.29
C LEU A 78 13.37 17.70 -15.48
N CYS A 79 14.60 18.21 -15.59
CA CYS A 79 15.81 17.67 -14.97
C CYS A 79 16.10 16.19 -15.29
N VAL A 80 15.68 15.69 -16.46
CA VAL A 80 15.98 14.32 -16.90
C VAL A 80 17.46 14.16 -17.28
N SER A 81 18.10 15.24 -17.74
CA SER A 81 19.52 15.27 -18.12
C SER A 81 20.49 15.46 -16.94
N ASP A 82 19.99 15.90 -15.78
CA ASP A 82 20.83 16.28 -14.65
C ASP A 82 21.24 15.07 -13.81
N THR A 83 22.55 14.78 -13.78
CA THR A 83 23.11 13.62 -13.09
C THR A 83 22.98 13.72 -11.56
N GLU A 84 23.06 14.93 -11.00
CA GLU A 84 22.88 15.18 -9.55
C GLU A 84 21.42 15.00 -9.11
N TYR A 85 20.47 15.35 -9.96
CA TYR A 85 19.05 15.16 -9.67
C TYR A 85 18.69 13.67 -9.70
N MET A 86 19.15 12.94 -10.71
CA MET A 86 18.88 11.50 -10.86
C MET A 86 19.54 10.66 -9.75
N SER A 87 20.67 11.07 -9.19
CA SER A 87 21.27 10.42 -8.02
C SER A 87 20.43 10.64 -6.76
N CYS A 88 19.95 11.87 -6.54
CA CYS A 88 19.05 12.19 -5.43
C CYS A 88 17.74 11.37 -5.48
N VAL A 89 17.09 11.30 -6.65
CA VAL A 89 15.85 10.52 -6.83
C VAL A 89 16.08 9.02 -6.58
N ALA A 90 17.24 8.50 -6.98
CA ALA A 90 17.61 7.11 -6.70
C ALA A 90 17.78 6.84 -5.20
N ASP A 91 18.35 7.78 -4.45
CA ASP A 91 18.48 7.67 -2.99
C ASP A 91 17.12 7.72 -2.30
N VAL A 92 16.26 8.67 -2.67
CA VAL A 92 14.88 8.76 -2.18
C VAL A 92 14.10 7.46 -2.45
N ARG A 93 14.26 6.86 -3.63
CA ARG A 93 13.63 5.58 -3.96
C ARG A 93 14.04 4.46 -2.99
N ARG A 94 15.31 4.40 -2.59
CA ARG A 94 15.79 3.38 -1.63
C ARG A 94 15.21 3.64 -0.24
N ASP A 95 15.14 4.89 0.18
CA ASP A 95 14.55 5.28 1.48
C ASP A 95 13.05 4.98 1.54
N LEU A 96 12.32 5.14 0.44
CA LEU A 96 10.90 4.81 0.34
C LEU A 96 10.65 3.31 0.45
N ILE A 97 11.52 2.47 -0.14
CA ILE A 97 11.44 1.00 -0.05
C ILE A 97 11.59 0.57 1.41
N THR A 98 12.65 1.03 2.09
CA THR A 98 12.95 0.65 3.48
C THR A 98 11.88 1.16 4.44
N THR A 99 11.45 2.42 4.27
CA THR A 99 10.41 3.03 5.10
C THR A 99 9.06 2.36 4.90
N THR A 100 8.66 2.08 3.66
CA THR A 100 7.39 1.38 3.36
C THR A 100 7.37 0.00 3.99
N ALA A 101 8.47 -0.76 3.89
CA ALA A 101 8.57 -2.09 4.48
C ALA A 101 8.49 -2.04 6.01
N ALA A 102 9.21 -1.11 6.65
CA ALA A 102 9.23 -0.95 8.10
C ALA A 102 7.86 -0.54 8.66
N ILE A 103 7.20 0.46 8.07
CA ILE A 103 5.91 0.96 8.54
C ILE A 103 4.80 -0.07 8.27
N SER A 104 4.80 -0.75 7.13
CA SER A 104 3.78 -1.77 6.81
C SER A 104 3.90 -2.98 7.73
N ALA A 105 5.13 -3.38 8.08
CA ALA A 105 5.37 -4.44 9.05
C ALA A 105 4.89 -4.04 10.46
N LEU A 106 5.21 -2.82 10.90
CA LEU A 106 4.78 -2.30 12.20
C LEU A 106 3.26 -2.15 12.28
N ALA A 107 2.61 -1.60 11.25
CA ALA A 107 1.17 -1.43 11.19
C ALA A 107 0.42 -2.77 11.18
N SER A 108 0.89 -3.73 10.37
CA SER A 108 0.32 -5.08 10.32
C SER A 108 0.52 -5.83 11.64
N PHE A 109 1.68 -5.66 12.28
CA PHE A 109 1.96 -6.24 13.60
C PHE A 109 1.04 -5.67 14.68
N LEU A 110 0.88 -4.34 14.75
CA LEU A 110 -0.01 -3.69 15.72
C LEU A 110 -1.48 -4.08 15.50
N MET A 111 -1.94 -4.18 14.24
CA MET A 111 -3.29 -4.65 13.93
C MET A 111 -3.50 -6.12 14.31
N GLY A 112 -2.50 -6.97 14.06
CA GLY A 112 -2.54 -8.37 14.46
C GLY A 112 -2.55 -8.56 15.98
N ALA A 113 -1.65 -7.86 16.70
CA ALA A 113 -1.47 -8.03 18.14
C ALA A 113 -2.59 -7.38 18.98
N LEU A 114 -2.99 -6.15 18.65
CA LEU A 114 -3.93 -5.36 19.45
C LEU A 114 -5.38 -5.57 19.01
N ALA A 115 -5.65 -5.58 17.71
CA ALA A 115 -7.02 -5.70 17.18
C ALA A 115 -7.44 -7.15 16.92
N ASN A 116 -6.50 -8.10 16.96
CA ASN A 116 -6.75 -9.54 16.77
C ASN A 116 -7.58 -9.82 15.50
N LEU A 117 -7.23 -9.13 14.41
CA LEU A 117 -7.88 -9.23 13.12
C LEU A 117 -6.81 -9.53 12.05
N PRO A 118 -6.96 -10.59 11.24
CA PRO A 118 -5.96 -10.97 10.24
C PRO A 118 -6.11 -10.10 8.98
N VAL A 119 -5.69 -8.84 9.09
CA VAL A 119 -5.69 -7.87 8.00
C VAL A 119 -4.28 -7.32 7.80
N GLY A 120 -3.74 -7.53 6.59
CA GLY A 120 -2.48 -6.91 6.18
C GLY A 120 -2.71 -5.43 5.85
N MET A 121 -1.83 -4.57 6.36
CA MET A 121 -1.84 -3.13 6.11
C MET A 121 -0.69 -2.79 5.16
N ALA A 122 -1.01 -2.11 4.07
CA ALA A 122 -0.07 -1.68 3.04
C ALA A 122 -0.48 -0.29 2.53
N PRO A 123 0.45 0.49 1.94
CA PRO A 123 0.14 1.82 1.42
C PRO A 123 -0.81 1.75 0.22
N GLY A 124 -1.67 2.77 0.10
CA GLY A 124 -2.62 2.89 -1.00
C GLY A 124 -1.95 3.36 -2.29
N LEU A 125 -1.71 2.44 -3.24
CA LEU A 125 -1.05 2.74 -4.52
C LEU A 125 -1.77 3.82 -5.34
N GLY A 126 -3.10 3.85 -5.34
CA GLY A 126 -3.88 4.81 -6.13
C GLY A 126 -3.77 6.25 -5.63
N LEU A 127 -3.76 6.46 -4.31
CA LEU A 127 -3.62 7.79 -3.73
C LEU A 127 -2.20 8.33 -3.94
N ASN A 128 -1.20 7.47 -3.85
CA ASN A 128 0.20 7.84 -4.11
C ASN A 128 0.44 8.16 -5.59
N ALA A 129 -0.21 7.44 -6.51
CA ALA A 129 -0.19 7.77 -7.93
C ALA A 129 -0.88 9.11 -8.23
N TYR A 130 -2.03 9.37 -7.60
CA TYR A 130 -2.71 10.67 -7.73
C TYR A 130 -1.85 11.82 -7.19
N LEU A 131 -1.21 11.64 -6.04
CA LEU A 131 -0.30 12.65 -5.48
C LEU A 131 0.91 12.89 -6.40
N ALA A 132 1.56 11.83 -6.87
CA ALA A 132 2.76 11.94 -7.70
C ALA A 132 2.49 12.50 -9.10
N TYR A 133 1.43 12.05 -9.77
CA TYR A 133 1.18 12.40 -11.17
C TYR A 133 0.18 13.55 -11.36
N SER A 134 -0.76 13.77 -10.44
CA SER A 134 -1.80 14.81 -10.59
C SER A 134 -1.58 16.03 -9.71
N ILE A 135 -1.06 15.88 -8.48
CA ILE A 135 -0.85 17.02 -7.57
C ILE A 135 0.54 17.63 -7.77
N VAL A 136 1.59 16.83 -7.56
CA VAL A 136 2.99 17.27 -7.64
C VAL A 136 3.47 17.29 -9.10
N GLY A 137 2.93 16.40 -9.94
CA GLY A 137 3.36 16.24 -11.32
C GLY A 137 4.72 15.53 -11.43
N PHE A 138 5.05 15.08 -12.65
CA PHE A 138 6.33 14.42 -12.91
C PHE A 138 7.46 15.41 -12.64
N HIS A 139 8.40 15.05 -11.76
CA HIS A 139 9.54 15.87 -11.36
C HIS A 139 9.18 17.28 -10.82
N GLY A 140 7.99 17.44 -10.20
CA GLY A 140 7.58 18.73 -9.62
C GLY A 140 7.05 19.75 -10.63
N SER A 141 6.64 19.30 -11.82
CA SER A 141 5.99 20.15 -12.84
C SER A 141 4.57 20.62 -12.51
N GLY A 142 3.99 20.11 -11.42
CA GLY A 142 2.65 20.44 -10.96
C GLY A 142 2.55 21.82 -10.31
N LEU A 143 1.33 22.18 -9.93
CA LEU A 143 0.99 23.48 -9.32
C LEU A 143 1.45 23.59 -7.86
N ILE A 144 1.72 22.45 -7.20
CA ILE A 144 1.94 22.33 -5.76
C ILE A 144 3.27 21.64 -5.52
N SER A 145 4.08 22.20 -4.61
CA SER A 145 5.38 21.61 -4.26
C SER A 145 5.21 20.29 -3.52
N TYR A 146 6.18 19.37 -3.67
CA TYR A 146 6.22 18.11 -2.93
C TYR A 146 6.09 18.32 -1.41
N GLN A 147 6.72 19.37 -0.87
CA GLN A 147 6.67 19.68 0.57
C GLN A 147 5.26 20.06 1.04
N GLU A 148 4.54 20.86 0.25
CA GLU A 148 3.16 21.27 0.54
C GLU A 148 2.21 20.07 0.45
N ALA A 149 2.40 19.21 -0.55
CA ALA A 149 1.62 17.98 -0.69
C ALA A 149 1.82 17.02 0.50
N MET A 150 3.06 16.84 0.96
CA MET A 150 3.35 15.98 2.11
C MET A 150 2.82 16.57 3.43
N ALA A 151 2.81 17.90 3.58
CA ALA A 151 2.18 18.55 4.73
C ALA A 151 0.66 18.33 4.76
N ALA A 152 0.01 18.36 3.60
CA ALA A 152 -1.42 18.07 3.49
C ALA A 152 -1.75 16.60 3.86
N VAL A 153 -0.93 15.64 3.39
CA VAL A 153 -1.09 14.21 3.75
C VAL A 153 -0.88 13.99 5.25
N PHE A 154 0.10 14.66 5.85
CA PHE A 154 0.32 14.58 7.29
C PHE A 154 -0.89 15.10 8.10
N LEU A 155 -1.49 16.22 7.68
CA LEU A 155 -2.73 16.73 8.28
C LEU A 155 -3.93 15.80 8.07
N GLU A 156 -4.05 15.21 6.89
CA GLU A 156 -5.09 14.22 6.59
C GLU A 156 -5.00 13.02 7.55
N GLY A 157 -3.80 12.53 7.87
CA GLY A 157 -3.59 11.47 8.85
C GLY A 157 -4.12 11.82 10.25
N TRP A 158 -3.92 13.06 10.72
CA TRP A 158 -4.47 13.53 12.00
C TRP A 158 -6.00 13.62 11.96
N ILE A 159 -6.55 14.13 10.86
CA ILE A 159 -8.00 14.21 10.66
C ILE A 159 -8.60 12.79 10.69
N PHE A 160 -8.02 11.85 9.94
CA PHE A 160 -8.48 10.46 9.88
C PHE A 160 -8.37 9.73 11.22
N PHE A 161 -7.32 10.02 12.00
CA PHE A 161 -7.17 9.48 13.35
C PHE A 161 -8.30 9.95 14.28
N ILE A 162 -8.59 11.25 14.28
CA ILE A 162 -9.67 11.84 15.07
C ILE A 162 -11.04 11.28 14.63
N LEU A 163 -11.29 11.19 13.33
CA LEU A 163 -12.53 10.60 12.78
C LEU A 163 -12.68 9.12 13.14
N SER A 164 -11.59 8.37 13.19
CA SER A 164 -11.58 6.97 13.60
C SER A 164 -11.93 6.81 15.08
N PHE A 165 -11.49 7.74 15.93
CA PHE A 165 -11.84 7.77 17.35
C PHE A 165 -13.35 7.97 17.56
N PHE A 166 -14.00 8.81 16.75
CA PHE A 166 -15.46 9.01 16.79
C PHE A 166 -16.27 7.87 16.12
N GLY A 167 -15.63 6.81 15.65
CA GLY A 167 -16.31 5.63 15.09
C GLY A 167 -16.86 5.80 13.67
N LEU A 168 -16.53 6.91 13.00
CA LEU A 168 -17.03 7.22 11.65
C LEU A 168 -16.59 6.19 10.60
N ARG A 169 -15.43 5.53 10.82
CA ARG A 169 -14.90 4.47 9.95
C ARG A 169 -15.91 3.35 9.66
N GLN A 170 -16.69 2.93 10.68
CA GLN A 170 -17.64 1.83 10.54
C GLN A 170 -18.89 2.30 9.80
N TRP A 171 -19.27 3.55 9.98
CA TRP A 171 -20.40 4.17 9.32
C TRP A 171 -20.12 4.34 7.83
N LEU A 172 -18.94 4.88 7.47
CA LEU A 172 -18.54 5.08 6.08
C LEU A 172 -18.51 3.75 5.29
N ALA A 173 -17.95 2.70 5.90
CA ALA A 173 -17.92 1.37 5.28
C ALA A 173 -19.32 0.79 5.03
N ARG A 174 -20.32 1.14 5.84
CA ARG A 174 -21.71 0.69 5.67
C ARG A 174 -22.45 1.49 4.59
N VAL A 175 -22.06 2.75 4.37
CA VAL A 175 -22.69 3.64 3.39
C VAL A 175 -22.26 3.31 1.96
N MET A 176 -21.08 2.71 1.76
CA MET A 176 -20.62 2.35 0.41
C MET A 176 -21.46 1.22 -0.21
N PRO A 177 -22.09 1.43 -1.38
CA PRO A 177 -22.83 0.37 -2.07
C PRO A 177 -21.87 -0.68 -2.61
N GLN A 178 -22.28 -1.95 -2.60
CA GLN A 178 -21.42 -3.06 -3.06
C GLN A 178 -20.98 -2.93 -4.52
N SER A 179 -21.77 -2.26 -5.37
CA SER A 179 -21.42 -1.99 -6.76
C SER A 179 -20.14 -1.16 -6.89
N LEU A 180 -19.95 -0.16 -6.02
CA LEU A 180 -18.73 0.67 -6.00
C LEU A 180 -17.52 -0.15 -5.57
N VAL A 181 -17.68 -1.01 -4.56
CA VAL A 181 -16.60 -1.86 -4.05
C VAL A 181 -16.12 -2.84 -5.11
N MET A 182 -17.05 -3.47 -5.84
CA MET A 182 -16.70 -4.39 -6.93
C MET A 182 -16.06 -3.66 -8.13
N ALA A 183 -16.55 -2.47 -8.49
CA ALA A 183 -15.98 -1.67 -9.57
C ALA A 183 -14.55 -1.21 -9.26
N VAL A 184 -14.28 -0.74 -8.04
CA VAL A 184 -12.94 -0.35 -7.59
C VAL A 184 -11.99 -1.55 -7.60
N GLY A 185 -12.43 -2.72 -7.13
CA GLY A 185 -11.63 -3.94 -7.19
C GLY A 185 -11.26 -4.35 -8.62
N ALA A 186 -12.21 -4.28 -9.57
CA ALA A 186 -11.96 -4.53 -10.98
C ALA A 186 -11.00 -3.51 -11.60
N GLY A 187 -11.14 -2.23 -11.26
CA GLY A 187 -10.27 -1.14 -11.73
C GLY A 187 -8.82 -1.30 -11.28
N ILE A 188 -8.59 -1.61 -10.00
CA ILE A 188 -7.24 -1.86 -9.47
C ILE A 188 -6.61 -3.09 -10.15
N GLY A 189 -7.39 -4.16 -10.34
CA GLY A 189 -6.92 -5.37 -11.03
C GLY A 189 -6.51 -5.11 -12.49
N LEU A 190 -7.34 -4.36 -13.23
CA LEU A 190 -7.03 -3.96 -14.62
C LEU A 190 -5.79 -3.06 -14.67
N PHE A 191 -5.65 -2.12 -13.74
CA PHE A 191 -4.49 -1.22 -13.66
C PHE A 191 -3.18 -1.98 -13.41
N ILE A 192 -3.18 -2.95 -12.48
CA ILE A 192 -2.00 -3.79 -12.22
C ILE A 192 -1.69 -4.67 -13.43
N ALA A 193 -2.71 -5.23 -14.09
CA ALA A 193 -2.53 -6.01 -15.32
C ALA A 193 -1.89 -5.15 -16.44
N PHE A 194 -2.31 -3.90 -16.55
CA PHE A 194 -1.74 -2.94 -17.51
C PHE A 194 -0.27 -2.63 -17.21
N ILE A 195 0.10 -2.34 -15.95
CA ILE A 195 1.51 -2.14 -15.56
C ILE A 195 2.37 -3.38 -15.87
N GLY A 196 1.84 -4.58 -15.60
CA GLY A 196 2.53 -5.83 -15.88
C GLY A 196 2.78 -6.06 -17.38
N LEU A 197 1.77 -5.81 -18.22
CA LEU A 197 1.92 -5.86 -19.68
C LEU A 197 2.93 -4.83 -20.19
N CYS A 198 2.96 -3.65 -19.57
CA CYS A 198 3.90 -2.61 -19.94
C CYS A 198 5.37 -2.93 -19.66
N SER A 199 5.64 -3.83 -18.71
CA SER A 199 7.00 -4.27 -18.42
C SER A 199 7.55 -5.27 -19.44
N TYR A 200 6.70 -5.88 -20.30
CA TYR A 200 7.10 -6.98 -21.21
C TYR A 200 7.23 -6.56 -22.69
N HIS A 201 7.57 -5.30 -22.98
CA HIS A 201 7.82 -4.77 -24.33
C HIS A 201 6.56 -4.48 -25.17
N SER A 202 6.04 -3.24 -25.11
CA SER A 202 5.13 -2.70 -26.13
C SER A 202 5.12 -1.15 -26.17
N PRO A 203 5.01 -0.51 -27.35
CA PRO A 203 4.99 0.95 -27.54
C PRO A 203 3.70 1.65 -27.04
N ILE A 204 2.88 0.96 -26.24
CA ILE A 204 1.55 1.40 -25.80
C ILE A 204 1.62 2.08 -24.42
N CYS A 205 2.78 2.00 -23.75
CA CYS A 205 2.92 2.32 -22.33
C CYS A 205 3.19 3.78 -22.00
N PHE A 206 3.35 4.59 -23.03
CA PHE A 206 3.11 6.02 -22.94
C PHE A 206 2.12 6.36 -24.05
N PRO A 207 0.82 6.59 -23.77
CA PRO A 207 0.25 7.73 -24.45
C PRO A 207 1.13 8.88 -23.98
N ASN A 208 1.83 9.50 -24.93
CA ASN A 208 2.31 10.87 -24.82
C ASN A 208 1.37 11.62 -23.86
N ILE A 209 1.88 12.19 -22.77
CA ILE A 209 1.08 12.90 -21.76
C ILE A 209 0.18 13.99 -22.40
N SER A 210 0.53 14.37 -23.63
CA SER A 210 -0.20 15.15 -24.63
C SER A 210 -1.60 14.65 -25.06
N ILE A 211 -2.00 13.40 -24.79
CA ILE A 211 -3.36 12.91 -25.15
C ILE A 211 -4.37 13.18 -24.03
N LEU A 212 -3.94 13.28 -22.76
CA LEU A 212 -4.84 13.65 -21.67
C LEU A 212 -5.06 15.18 -21.56
N THR A 213 -4.18 16.01 -22.14
CA THR A 213 -4.40 17.47 -22.21
C THR A 213 -5.35 17.91 -23.34
N HIS A 214 -5.70 17.02 -24.26
CA HIS A 214 -6.64 17.33 -25.36
C HIS A 214 -8.07 16.81 -25.17
N SER A 215 -8.38 16.16 -24.04
CA SER A 215 -9.75 15.78 -23.68
C SER A 215 -10.25 16.59 -22.48
N SER A 216 -10.03 17.90 -22.53
CA SER A 216 -10.86 18.88 -21.83
C SER A 216 -11.76 19.54 -22.88
N PHE A 217 -12.91 18.91 -23.15
CA PHE A 217 -14.17 19.52 -23.57
C PHE A 217 -15.30 18.60 -23.13
#